data_AF-A0AAV8H0Q2-F1
#
_entry.id   AF-A0AAV8H0Q2-F1
#
_cell.length_a   1.000
_cell.length_b   1.000
_cell.length_c   1.000
_cell.angle_alpha   90.00
_cell.angle_beta   90.00
_cell.angle_gamma   90.00
#
_symmetry.space_group_name_H-M   'P 1'
#
loop_
_entity.id
_entity.type
_entity.pdbx_description
1 polymer ?
#
loop_
_entity_poly.entity_id
_entity_poly.type
_entity_poly.pdbx_seq_one_letter_code
_entity_poly.pdbx_strand_id
1 'polypeptide(L)'
;MKITALHRFKFCFLHSFSNCCIPNSIQSSGSTQNHMMTDLAITVSDERKRKRMVSNRESAMRSRMKKQQHLEELVGEVARLESENAQSEMHANLLTERYSKVEAENAVHRAEAAQLAERLKSANKYLSLFEVVRGVKMDIEEIPDPFLSPWLPVCTALLNQCNC
;
A
#
# COMPACT_ATOMS: atom_id res chain seq x y z
N MET A 1 -9.50 -11.87 -1.40
CA MET A 1 -8.97 -12.49 -0.17
C MET A 1 -9.07 -11.52 1.01
N LYS A 2 -10.27 -11.36 1.56
CA LYS A 2 -10.51 -10.52 2.75
C LYS A 2 -11.23 -11.34 3.81
N ILE A 3 -10.52 -11.51 4.93
CA ILE A 3 -11.04 -11.62 6.30
C ILE A 3 -11.61 -12.99 6.72
N THR A 4 -10.71 -13.95 6.96
CA THR A 4 -10.93 -15.10 7.87
C THR A 4 -10.46 -14.81 9.30
N ALA A 5 -10.68 -13.59 9.79
CA ALA A 5 -10.37 -13.23 11.19
C ALA A 5 -11.60 -12.76 12.00
N LEU A 6 -12.76 -12.57 11.36
CA LEU A 6 -13.97 -12.09 12.05
C LEU A 6 -14.84 -13.21 12.64
N HIS A 7 -14.46 -14.48 12.50
CA HIS A 7 -15.25 -15.61 12.99
C HIS A 7 -14.93 -16.01 14.44
N ARG A 8 -13.86 -15.46 15.04
CA ARG A 8 -13.47 -15.82 16.43
C ARG A 8 -13.99 -14.85 17.49
N PHE A 9 -14.40 -13.63 17.11
CA PHE A 9 -14.95 -12.66 18.07
C PHE A 9 -16.48 -12.75 18.23
N LYS A 10 -17.17 -13.45 17.32
CA LYS A 10 -18.63 -13.66 17.37
C LYS A 10 -19.03 -14.91 18.18
N PHE A 11 -18.10 -15.80 18.47
CA PHE A 11 -18.37 -17.03 19.21
C PHE A 11 -18.60 -16.84 20.72
N CYS A 12 -18.19 -15.70 21.31
CA CYS A 12 -18.48 -15.40 22.72
C CYS A 12 -19.71 -14.51 22.96
N PHE A 13 -20.29 -13.86 21.93
CA PHE A 13 -21.40 -12.94 22.16
C PHE A 13 -22.79 -13.53 21.90
N LEU A 14 -22.90 -14.68 21.21
CA LEU A 14 -24.20 -15.21 20.78
C LEU A 14 -24.53 -16.65 21.20
N HIS A 15 -23.69 -17.33 22.01
CA HIS A 15 -23.97 -18.71 22.42
C HIS A 15 -24.20 -18.94 23.92
N SER A 16 -24.67 -17.91 24.64
CA SER A 16 -25.11 -18.06 26.05
C SER A 16 -26.48 -17.44 26.34
N PHE A 17 -27.30 -17.27 25.31
CA PHE A 17 -28.72 -16.92 25.45
C PHE A 17 -29.59 -17.98 24.74
N SER A 18 -29.47 -19.23 25.17
CA SER A 18 -30.50 -20.23 24.91
C SER A 18 -30.30 -21.45 25.81
N ASN A 19 -30.37 -21.25 27.14
CA ASN A 19 -30.79 -22.27 28.12
C ASN A 19 -30.71 -21.74 29.56
N CYS A 20 -31.47 -20.70 29.88
CA CYS A 20 -31.69 -20.31 31.29
C CYS A 20 -33.11 -19.81 31.53
N CYS A 21 -34.09 -20.53 30.99
CA CYS A 21 -35.46 -20.51 31.47
C CYS A 21 -35.93 -21.96 31.61
N ILE A 22 -35.44 -22.64 32.65
CA ILE A 22 -36.20 -23.74 33.25
C ILE A 22 -36.65 -23.22 34.61
N PRO A 23 -37.95 -23.02 34.86
CA PRO A 23 -38.45 -22.81 36.20
C PRO A 23 -38.39 -24.17 36.93
N ASN A 24 -37.40 -24.36 37.80
CA ASN A 24 -37.42 -25.52 38.68
C ASN A 24 -38.51 -25.32 39.73
N SER A 25 -39.60 -26.05 39.51
CA SER A 25 -40.67 -26.37 40.46
C SER A 25 -40.08 -26.70 41.83
N ILE A 26 -40.48 -25.92 42.84
CA ILE A 26 -40.27 -26.22 44.26
C ILE A 26 -41.18 -27.39 44.64
N GLN A 27 -40.63 -28.58 44.83
CA GLN A 27 -41.28 -29.63 45.60
C GLN A 27 -40.73 -29.57 47.03
N SER A 28 -41.52 -28.94 47.92
CA SER A 28 -41.32 -28.96 49.35
C SER A 28 -41.93 -30.24 49.91
N SER A 29 -41.12 -31.08 50.55
CA SER A 29 -41.59 -32.19 51.39
C SER A 29 -40.56 -32.44 52.49
N GLY A 30 -40.85 -31.88 53.67
CA GLY A 30 -40.48 -32.35 55.02
C GLY A 30 -39.01 -32.58 55.38
N SER A 31 -38.48 -31.76 56.29
CA SER A 31 -37.99 -32.19 57.62
C SER A 31 -37.09 -31.13 58.26
N THR A 32 -37.22 -31.01 59.57
CA THR A 32 -36.69 -30.03 60.51
C THR A 32 -35.15 -30.01 60.58
N GLN A 33 -34.60 -28.81 60.88
CA GLN A 33 -33.19 -28.43 61.14
C GLN A 33 -32.27 -28.28 59.92
N ASN A 34 -32.07 -27.03 59.46
CA ASN A 34 -30.81 -26.47 58.89
C ASN A 34 -30.93 -24.99 58.43
N HIS A 35 -31.68 -24.14 59.14
CA HIS A 35 -31.87 -22.71 58.78
C HIS A 35 -30.54 -21.95 58.61
N MET A 36 -29.49 -22.34 59.33
CA MET A 36 -28.18 -21.67 59.32
C MET A 36 -27.30 -22.05 58.10
N MET A 37 -27.52 -23.21 57.48
CA MET A 37 -26.78 -23.64 56.29
C MET A 37 -27.27 -22.90 55.03
N THR A 38 -28.56 -22.55 54.99
CA THR A 38 -29.21 -21.90 53.84
C THR A 38 -28.81 -20.43 53.72
N ASP A 39 -28.73 -19.70 54.85
CA ASP A 39 -28.29 -18.30 54.88
C ASP A 39 -26.82 -18.14 54.45
N LEU A 40 -25.94 -19.08 54.83
CA LEU A 40 -24.56 -19.08 54.38
C LEU A 40 -24.45 -19.34 52.86
N ALA A 41 -25.26 -20.23 52.32
CA ALA A 41 -25.29 -20.49 50.88
C ALA A 41 -25.82 -19.29 50.07
N ILE A 42 -26.82 -18.58 50.59
CA ILE A 42 -27.39 -17.36 49.97
C ILE A 42 -26.36 -16.22 49.98
N THR A 43 -25.71 -15.96 51.12
CA THR A 43 -24.69 -14.90 51.24
C THR A 43 -23.47 -15.14 50.34
N VAL A 44 -23.00 -16.39 50.23
CA VAL A 44 -21.92 -16.77 49.29
C VAL A 44 -22.35 -16.56 47.83
N SER A 45 -23.59 -16.89 47.49
CA SER A 45 -24.15 -16.67 46.15
C SER A 45 -24.24 -15.18 45.82
N ASP A 46 -24.70 -14.35 46.75
CA ASP A 46 -24.85 -12.92 46.56
C ASP A 46 -23.50 -12.20 46.50
N GLU A 47 -22.52 -12.61 47.31
CA GLU A 47 -21.15 -12.12 47.20
C GLU A 47 -20.51 -12.50 45.85
N ARG A 48 -20.79 -13.72 45.35
CA ARG A 48 -20.34 -14.15 44.02
C ARG A 48 -21.02 -13.35 42.90
N LYS A 49 -22.30 -13.00 43.03
CA LYS A 49 -23.00 -12.11 42.07
C LYS A 49 -22.40 -10.72 42.11
N ARG A 50 -22.17 -10.16 43.29
CA ARG A 50 -21.55 -8.84 43.48
C ARG A 50 -20.17 -8.78 42.84
N LYS A 51 -19.31 -9.78 43.07
CA LYS A 51 -17.98 -9.89 42.42
C LYS A 51 -18.09 -9.97 40.90
N ARG A 52 -19.06 -10.72 40.36
CA ARG A 52 -19.30 -10.80 38.90
C ARG A 52 -19.74 -9.47 38.31
N MET A 53 -20.60 -8.71 39.01
CA MET A 53 -21.03 -7.39 38.56
C MET A 53 -19.86 -6.41 38.47
N VAL A 54 -18.96 -6.41 39.46
CA VAL A 54 -17.76 -5.57 39.45
C VAL A 54 -16.80 -5.99 38.34
N SER A 55 -16.48 -7.29 38.24
CA SER A 55 -15.57 -7.80 37.21
C SER A 55 -16.11 -7.61 35.78
N ASN A 56 -17.42 -7.78 35.55
CA ASN A 56 -18.04 -7.53 34.26
C ASN A 56 -18.02 -6.04 33.91
N ARG A 57 -18.31 -5.17 34.89
CA ARG A 57 -18.20 -3.73 34.70
C ARG A 57 -16.78 -3.33 34.29
N GLU A 58 -15.77 -3.84 35.00
CA GLU A 58 -14.37 -3.57 34.66
C GLU A 58 -13.98 -4.12 33.29
N SER A 59 -14.40 -5.35 32.94
CA SER A 59 -14.07 -5.94 31.65
C SER A 59 -14.78 -5.25 30.48
N ALA A 60 -16.02 -4.80 30.67
CA ALA A 60 -16.74 -3.97 29.69
C ALA A 60 -16.04 -2.62 29.49
N MET A 61 -15.60 -1.97 30.56
CA MET A 61 -14.83 -0.72 30.47
C MET A 61 -13.50 -0.93 29.74
N ARG A 62 -12.72 -1.97 30.10
CA ARG A 62 -11.47 -2.31 29.41
C ARG A 62 -11.68 -2.63 27.93
N SER A 63 -12.77 -3.34 27.60
CA SER A 63 -13.12 -3.65 26.21
C SER A 63 -13.43 -2.38 25.41
N ARG A 64 -14.19 -1.44 26.00
CA ARG A 64 -14.47 -0.13 25.39
C ARG A 64 -13.19 0.67 25.18
N MET A 65 -12.34 0.76 26.20
CA MET A 65 -11.05 1.46 26.11
C MET A 65 -10.16 0.87 25.01
N LYS A 66 -10.04 -0.46 24.93
CA LYS A 66 -9.24 -1.11 23.89
C LYS A 66 -9.76 -0.82 22.47
N LYS A 67 -11.10 -0.79 22.29
CA LYS A 67 -11.71 -0.43 21.01
C LYS A 67 -11.45 1.05 20.67
N GLN A 68 -11.54 1.94 21.65
CA GLN A 68 -11.28 3.36 21.46
C GLN A 68 -9.81 3.59 21.05
N GLN A 69 -8.85 2.98 21.75
CA GLN A 69 -7.43 3.04 21.39
C GLN A 69 -7.18 2.55 19.97
N HIS A 70 -7.80 1.43 19.58
CA HIS A 70 -7.64 0.91 18.21
C HIS A 70 -8.21 1.85 17.14
N LEU A 71 -9.32 2.55 17.43
CA LEU A 71 -9.86 3.56 16.52
C LEU A 71 -8.91 4.76 16.41
N GLU A 72 -8.34 5.22 17.53
CA GLU A 72 -7.35 6.30 17.55
C GLU A 72 -6.08 5.94 16.76
N GLU A 73 -5.58 4.71 16.95
CA GLU A 73 -4.46 4.17 16.15
C GLU A 73 -4.77 4.18 14.66
N LEU A 74 -5.95 3.70 14.25
CA LEU A 74 -6.37 3.68 12.85
C LEU A 74 -6.51 5.09 12.26
N VAL A 75 -7.05 6.04 13.03
CA VAL A 75 -7.16 7.45 12.59
C VAL A 75 -5.77 8.06 12.42
N GLY A 76 -4.85 7.80 13.35
CA GLY A 76 -3.46 8.25 13.25
C GLY A 76 -2.76 7.66 12.01
N GLU A 77 -3.01 6.39 11.72
CA GLU A 77 -2.43 5.71 10.56
C GLU A 77 -2.97 6.28 9.23
N VAL A 78 -4.28 6.57 9.16
CA VAL A 78 -4.87 7.24 7.98
C VAL A 78 -4.23 8.61 7.78
N ALA A 79 -4.13 9.43 8.82
CA ALA A 79 -3.52 10.77 8.72
C ALA A 79 -2.04 10.70 8.29
N ARG A 80 -1.28 9.71 8.79
CA ARG A 80 0.10 9.46 8.38
C ARG A 80 0.18 9.10 6.89
N LEU A 81 -0.63 8.14 6.45
CA LEU A 81 -0.67 7.71 5.05
C LEU A 81 -1.11 8.83 4.10
N GLU A 82 -2.07 9.65 4.49
CA GLU A 82 -2.49 10.83 3.72
C GLU A 82 -1.34 11.84 3.56
N SER A 83 -0.60 12.10 4.64
CA SER A 83 0.59 12.97 4.59
C SER A 83 1.69 12.40 3.69
N GLU A 84 1.97 11.09 3.79
CA GLU A 84 2.98 10.42 2.96
C GLU A 84 2.58 10.38 1.48
N ASN A 85 1.29 10.20 1.20
CA ASN A 85 0.77 10.22 -0.16
C ASN A 85 0.89 11.63 -0.76
N ALA A 86 0.52 12.67 -0.02
CA ALA A 86 0.68 14.06 -0.46
C ALA A 86 2.15 14.43 -0.71
N GLN A 87 3.07 13.97 0.15
CA GLN A 87 4.50 14.15 -0.06
C GLN A 87 4.99 13.42 -1.32
N SER A 88 4.55 12.18 -1.53
CA SER A 88 4.92 11.38 -2.71
C SER A 88 4.43 12.02 -4.00
N GLU A 89 3.20 12.53 -4.00
CA GLU A 89 2.62 13.27 -5.13
C GLU A 89 3.42 14.55 -5.44
N MET A 90 3.79 15.32 -4.42
CA MET A 90 4.65 16.50 -4.60
C MET A 90 5.99 16.14 -5.24
N HIS A 91 6.64 15.05 -4.78
CA HIS A 91 7.90 14.59 -5.35
C HIS A 91 7.74 14.12 -6.80
N ALA A 92 6.67 13.39 -7.12
CA ALA A 92 6.37 12.97 -8.48
C ALA A 92 6.21 14.17 -9.42
N ASN A 93 5.43 15.17 -9.00
CA ASN A 93 5.20 16.39 -9.78
C ASN A 93 6.51 17.16 -10.03
N LEU A 94 7.36 17.31 -9.01
CA LEU A 94 8.67 17.96 -9.16
C LEU A 94 9.58 17.19 -10.13
N LEU A 95 9.58 15.86 -10.06
CA LEU A 95 10.36 15.03 -10.99
C LEU A 95 9.84 15.15 -12.42
N THR A 96 8.52 15.17 -12.62
CA THR A 96 7.90 15.39 -13.93
C THR A 96 8.30 16.75 -14.52
N GLU A 97 8.27 17.81 -13.73
CA GLU A 97 8.71 19.14 -14.17
C GLU A 97 10.19 19.14 -14.59
N ARG A 98 11.06 18.58 -13.74
CA ARG A 98 12.50 18.46 -14.04
C ARG A 98 12.76 17.63 -15.30
N TYR A 99 12.05 16.51 -15.44
CA TYR A 99 12.16 15.64 -16.62
C TYR A 99 11.73 16.39 -17.89
N SER A 100 10.60 17.12 -17.84
CA SER A 100 10.15 17.93 -18.97
C SER A 100 11.17 18.99 -19.38
N LYS A 101 11.87 19.59 -18.41
CA LYS A 101 12.94 20.55 -18.68
C LYS A 101 14.12 19.89 -19.40
N VAL A 102 14.58 18.75 -18.89
CA VAL A 102 15.69 18.00 -19.51
C VAL A 102 15.32 17.51 -20.91
N GLU A 103 14.08 17.08 -21.13
CA GLU A 103 13.60 16.69 -22.46
C GLU A 103 13.59 17.87 -23.44
N ALA A 104 13.21 19.07 -22.99
CA ALA A 104 13.28 20.28 -23.80
C ALA A 104 14.74 20.63 -24.16
N GLU A 105 15.66 20.58 -23.20
CA GLU A 105 17.10 20.79 -23.43
C GLU A 105 17.66 19.75 -24.42
N ASN A 106 17.31 18.48 -24.24
CA ASN A 106 17.68 17.40 -25.14
C ASN A 106 17.13 17.64 -26.56
N ALA A 107 15.92 18.18 -26.70
CA ALA A 107 15.35 18.50 -28.00
C ALA A 107 16.14 19.61 -28.73
N VAL A 108 16.59 20.64 -27.99
CA VAL A 108 17.45 21.70 -28.54
C VAL A 108 18.78 21.12 -29.02
N HIS A 109 19.45 20.32 -28.19
CA HIS A 109 20.72 19.69 -28.57
C HIS A 109 20.58 18.74 -29.77
N ARG A 110 19.46 18.01 -29.88
CA ARG A 110 19.16 17.19 -31.07
C ARG A 110 19.02 18.04 -32.33
N ALA A 111 18.36 19.20 -32.24
CA ALA A 111 18.22 20.11 -33.37
C ALA A 111 19.58 20.71 -33.79
N GLU A 112 20.42 21.09 -32.82
CA GLU A 112 21.78 21.57 -33.08
C GLU A 112 22.65 20.49 -33.74
N ALA A 113 22.61 19.26 -33.22
CA ALA A 113 23.33 18.14 -33.80
C ALA A 113 22.89 17.85 -35.23
N ALA A 114 21.58 17.87 -35.51
CA ALA A 114 21.04 17.71 -36.86
C ALA A 114 21.51 18.82 -37.82
N GLN A 115 21.52 20.08 -37.38
CA GLN A 115 22.03 21.20 -38.17
C GLN A 115 23.51 21.03 -38.50
N LEU A 116 24.34 20.67 -37.51
CA LEU A 116 25.77 20.46 -37.71
C LEU A 116 26.04 19.28 -38.65
N ALA A 117 25.28 18.18 -38.49
CA ALA A 117 25.36 17.02 -39.37
C ALA A 117 25.02 17.37 -40.83
N GLU A 118 23.98 18.20 -41.06
CA GLU A 118 23.63 18.67 -42.40
C GLU A 118 24.74 19.52 -43.02
N ARG A 119 25.33 20.45 -42.24
CA ARG A 119 26.46 21.27 -42.69
C ARG A 119 27.67 20.41 -43.06
N LEU A 120 27.99 19.42 -42.23
CA LEU A 120 29.07 18.47 -42.51
C LEU A 120 28.80 17.67 -43.78
N LYS A 121 27.58 17.15 -43.95
CA LYS A 121 27.17 16.44 -45.17
C LYS A 121 27.31 17.33 -46.42
N SER A 122 26.96 18.62 -46.32
CA SER A 122 27.17 19.56 -47.41
C SER A 122 28.65 19.76 -47.71
N ALA A 123 29.50 19.91 -46.70
CA ALA A 123 30.95 20.03 -46.88
C ALA A 123 31.55 18.77 -47.54
N ASN A 124 31.15 17.59 -47.07
CA ASN A 124 31.58 16.30 -47.62
C ASN A 124 31.17 16.14 -49.09
N LYS A 125 29.99 16.65 -49.52
CA LYS A 125 29.60 16.69 -50.94
C LYS A 125 30.52 17.54 -51.80
N TYR A 126 30.99 18.68 -51.30
CA TYR A 126 31.95 19.50 -52.04
C TYR A 126 33.31 18.81 -52.15
N LEU A 127 33.75 18.14 -51.08
CA LEU A 127 34.98 17.36 -51.10
C LEU A 127 34.89 16.20 -52.10
N SER A 128 33.78 15.46 -52.15
CA SER A 128 33.62 14.38 -53.12
C SER A 128 33.60 14.89 -54.58
N LEU A 129 33.01 16.06 -54.85
CA LEU A 129 33.13 16.69 -56.15
C LEU A 129 34.59 17.03 -56.50
N PHE A 130 35.36 17.52 -55.53
CA PHE A 130 36.76 17.83 -55.72
C PHE A 130 37.60 16.57 -56.02
N GLU A 131 37.29 15.43 -55.38
CA GLU A 131 37.90 14.14 -55.73
C GLU A 131 37.67 13.78 -57.21
N VAL A 132 36.44 13.93 -57.70
CA VAL A 132 36.09 13.66 -59.10
C VAL A 132 36.86 14.57 -60.06
N VAL A 133 37.02 15.86 -59.72
CA VAL A 133 37.70 16.84 -60.58
C VAL A 133 39.22 16.67 -60.55
N ARG A 134 39.80 16.30 -59.41
CA ARG A 134 41.27 16.29 -59.20
C ARG A 134 41.88 14.89 -59.24
N GLY A 135 41.05 13.83 -59.22
CA GLY A 135 41.50 12.44 -59.22
C GLY A 135 42.22 11.99 -57.93
N VAL A 136 42.15 12.79 -56.87
CA VAL A 136 42.76 12.49 -55.56
C VAL A 136 41.67 11.97 -54.64
N LYS A 137 41.80 10.71 -54.19
CA LYS A 137 40.89 10.08 -53.24
C LYS A 137 41.11 10.67 -51.83
N MET A 138 40.04 11.14 -51.21
CA MET A 138 39.94 11.65 -49.85
C MET A 138 39.09 10.66 -49.07
N ASP A 139 39.69 9.83 -48.21
CA ASP A 139 38.94 8.88 -47.38
C ASP A 139 38.16 9.64 -46.29
N ILE A 140 36.91 9.99 -46.58
CA ILE A 140 35.98 10.60 -45.62
C ILE A 140 35.17 9.47 -44.99
N GLU A 141 35.52 9.07 -43.77
CA GLU A 141 34.64 8.21 -42.96
C GLU A 141 33.31 8.95 -42.73
N GLU A 142 32.20 8.38 -43.21
CA GLU A 142 30.88 8.85 -42.83
C GLU A 142 30.77 8.74 -41.31
N ILE A 143 30.66 9.89 -40.62
CA ILE A 143 30.34 9.90 -39.19
C ILE A 143 29.05 9.10 -39.04
N PRO A 144 29.05 7.99 -38.29
CA PRO A 144 27.87 7.18 -38.13
C PRO A 144 26.72 8.02 -37.58
N ASP A 145 25.49 7.51 -37.72
CA ASP A 145 24.27 8.12 -37.22
C ASP A 145 23.91 7.93 -35.70
N PRO A 146 24.84 7.78 -34.72
CA PRO A 146 24.47 7.68 -33.31
C PRO A 146 23.81 8.94 -32.73
N PHE A 147 23.89 10.09 -33.39
CA PHE A 147 23.28 11.33 -32.89
C PHE A 147 21.78 11.44 -33.18
N LEU A 148 21.25 10.75 -34.19
CA LEU A 148 19.82 10.76 -34.49
C LEU A 148 19.03 9.68 -33.73
N SER A 149 19.71 8.72 -33.07
CA SER A 149 19.05 7.74 -32.19
C SER A 149 19.87 7.32 -30.95
N PRO A 150 20.21 8.21 -30.02
CA PRO A 150 21.00 7.85 -28.83
C PRO A 150 20.27 6.90 -27.86
N TRP A 151 18.94 6.81 -27.98
CA TRP A 151 18.05 6.13 -27.03
C TRP A 151 17.15 5.08 -27.68
N LEU A 152 17.55 4.51 -28.82
CA LEU A 152 16.92 3.25 -29.24
C LEU A 152 17.01 2.31 -28.03
N PRO A 153 15.88 1.91 -27.41
CA PRO A 153 15.95 1.03 -26.28
C PRO A 153 16.63 -0.24 -26.76
N VAL A 154 17.56 -0.76 -25.95
CA VAL A 154 18.22 -2.08 -26.16
C VAL A 154 17.20 -3.20 -26.46
N CYS A 155 15.90 -2.97 -26.20
CA CYS A 155 14.79 -3.88 -26.42
C CYS A 155 14.15 -3.95 -27.82
N THR A 156 14.65 -3.33 -28.89
CA THR A 156 14.10 -3.63 -30.24
C THR A 156 14.49 -5.03 -30.75
N ALA A 157 15.44 -5.71 -30.10
CA ALA A 157 15.86 -7.07 -30.45
C ALA A 157 15.09 -8.21 -29.72
N LEU A 158 14.24 -7.92 -28.72
CA LEU A 158 13.57 -8.94 -27.89
C LEU A 158 12.05 -9.04 -28.08
N LEU A 159 11.42 -8.16 -28.86
CA LEU A 159 9.98 -8.25 -29.15
C LEU A 159 9.60 -9.38 -30.13
N ASN A 160 10.58 -10.06 -30.73
CA ASN A 160 10.36 -11.30 -31.48
C ASN A 160 10.67 -12.57 -30.66
N GLN A 161 10.94 -12.45 -29.35
CA GLN A 161 11.17 -13.61 -28.47
C GLN A 161 10.26 -13.67 -27.23
N CYS A 162 9.41 -12.67 -26.99
CA CYS A 162 8.38 -12.77 -25.95
C CYS A 162 7.03 -13.17 -26.56
N ASN A 163 6.87 -14.48 -26.76
CA ASN A 163 5.55 -15.11 -26.78
C ASN A 163 5.39 -15.84 -25.44
N CYS A 164 5.03 -15.12 -24.38
CA CYS A 164 4.55 -15.57 -23.06
C CYS A 164 4.11 -14.34 -22.25
#